data_AF-A0A0D2UVB9-F1
#
_entry.id   AF-A0A0D2UVB9-F1
#
_cell.length_a   1.000
_cell.length_b   1.000
_cell.length_c   1.000
_cell.angle_alpha   90.00
_cell.angle_beta   90.00
_cell.angle_gamma   90.00
#
_symmetry.space_group_name_H-M   'P 1'
#
loop_
_entity.id
_entity.type
_entity.pdbx_description
1 polymer ?
#
loop_
_entity_poly.entity_id
_entity_poly.type
_entity_poly.pdbx_seq_one_letter_code
_entity_poly.pdbx_strand_id
1 'polypeptide(L)'
;MDEMFASVAETIENFVVIYLVNITEVPDINTINKHIMIALSIDNNNKINWALKDKQELIDIIETVYRGVKKGRGLVITPKDYSTKYRY
;
A
#
# COMPACT_ATOMS: atom_id res chain seq x y z
N MET A 1 10.41 -8.25 1.77
CA MET A 1 9.38 -7.20 1.94
C MET A 1 8.84 -7.24 3.36
N ASP A 2 8.65 -8.44 3.92
CA ASP A 2 8.18 -8.68 5.29
C ASP A 2 9.04 -7.98 6.35
N GLU A 3 10.37 -8.06 6.25
CA GLU A 3 11.29 -7.33 7.16
C GLU A 3 11.11 -5.81 7.10
N MET A 4 10.77 -5.26 5.94
CA MET A 4 10.49 -3.83 5.80
C MET A 4 9.20 -3.45 6.52
N PHE A 5 8.14 -4.22 6.31
CA PHE A 5 6.87 -4.02 7.01
C PHE A 5 7.05 -4.16 8.52
N ALA A 6 7.77 -5.18 8.99
CA ALA A 6 8.07 -5.37 10.40
C ALA A 6 8.82 -4.16 10.98
N SER A 7 9.79 -3.61 10.24
CA SER A 7 10.57 -2.46 10.72
C SER A 7 9.81 -1.12 10.73
N VAL A 8 8.68 -1.03 10.01
CA VAL A 8 7.84 0.18 9.93
C VAL A 8 6.56 0.03 10.78
N ALA A 9 6.18 -1.20 11.14
CA ALA A 9 4.94 -1.51 11.85
C ALA A 9 4.76 -0.67 13.13
N GLU A 10 5.81 -0.55 13.95
CA GLU A 10 5.79 0.24 15.19
C GLU A 10 5.59 1.74 14.90
N THR A 11 6.22 2.27 13.85
CA THR A 11 6.11 3.69 13.47
C THR A 11 4.69 4.08 13.03
N ILE A 12 3.95 3.16 12.41
CA ILE A 12 2.63 3.43 11.81
C ILE A 12 1.45 2.88 12.61
N GLU A 13 1.69 2.28 13.77
CA GLU A 13 0.69 1.58 14.59
C GLU A 13 -0.52 2.45 14.97
N ASN A 14 -0.29 3.76 15.09
CA ASN A 14 -1.31 4.73 15.49
C ASN A 14 -2.41 4.95 14.44
N PHE A 15 -2.19 4.55 13.18
CA PHE A 15 -3.13 4.82 12.09
C PHE A 15 -3.30 3.67 11.09
N VAL A 16 -2.42 2.66 11.09
CA VAL A 16 -2.46 1.50 10.19
C VAL A 16 -2.19 0.21 10.94
N VAL A 17 -2.89 -0.86 10.54
CA VAL A 17 -2.64 -2.23 10.97
C VAL A 17 -2.23 -3.05 9.75
N ILE A 18 -1.13 -3.80 9.86
CA ILE A 18 -0.63 -4.68 8.79
C ILE A 18 -1.03 -6.12 9.10
N TYR A 19 -1.55 -6.82 8.09
CA TYR A 19 -1.83 -8.25 8.15
C TYR A 19 -0.99 -8.99 7.12
N LEU A 20 -0.41 -10.13 7.51
CA LEU A 20 0.21 -11.09 6.60
C LEU A 20 -0.83 -12.15 6.25
N VAL A 21 -1.08 -12.37 4.96
CA VAL A 21 -2.04 -13.35 4.47
C VAL A 21 -1.33 -14.35 3.57
N ASN A 22 -1.43 -15.64 3.90
CA ASN A 22 -0.92 -16.72 3.06
C ASN A 22 -1.98 -17.11 2.02
N ILE A 23 -1.70 -16.84 0.74
CA ILE A 23 -2.62 -17.14 -0.39
C ILE A 23 -2.81 -18.64 -0.65
N THR A 24 -1.94 -19.51 -0.11
CA THR A 24 -2.12 -20.97 -0.23
C THR A 24 -3.15 -21.50 0.75
N GLU A 25 -3.25 -20.88 1.94
CA GLU A 25 -4.20 -21.25 2.98
C GLU A 25 -5.55 -20.54 2.77
N VAL A 26 -5.52 -19.30 2.30
CA VAL A 26 -6.71 -18.49 2.01
C VAL A 26 -6.68 -18.07 0.54
N PRO A 27 -7.13 -18.95 -0.39
CA PRO A 27 -7.11 -18.65 -1.82
C PRO A 27 -8.13 -17.57 -2.22
N ASP A 28 -9.21 -17.42 -1.44
CA ASP A 28 -10.30 -16.48 -1.70
C ASP A 28 -10.38 -15.39 -0.62
N ILE A 29 -9.92 -14.19 -0.95
CA ILE A 29 -10.14 -12.98 -0.16
C ILE A 29 -11.38 -12.26 -0.71
N ASN A 30 -12.56 -12.86 -0.50
CA ASN A 30 -13.80 -12.38 -1.11
C ASN A 30 -14.49 -11.22 -0.34
N THR A 31 -13.99 -10.82 0.83
CA THR A 31 -14.68 -9.85 1.69
C THR A 31 -13.76 -8.70 2.11
N ILE A 32 -13.43 -7.81 1.18
CA ILE A 32 -12.88 -6.48 1.50
C ILE A 32 -14.02 -5.46 1.32
N ASN A 33 -14.55 -4.93 2.43
CA ASN A 33 -15.72 -4.04 2.41
C ASN A 33 -15.49 -2.76 1.59
N LYS A 34 -14.29 -2.20 1.62
CA LYS A 34 -13.91 -0.99 0.86
C LYS A 34 -12.46 -1.09 0.42
N HIS A 35 -12.25 -1.40 -0.86
CA HIS A 35 -10.92 -1.34 -1.48
C HIS A 35 -10.57 0.11 -1.84
N ILE A 36 -9.36 0.54 -1.52
CA ILE A 36 -8.87 1.90 -1.83
C ILE A 36 -7.87 1.78 -2.98
N MET A 37 -8.12 2.53 -4.06
CA MET A 37 -7.23 2.58 -5.21
C MET A 37 -6.12 3.60 -4.96
N ILE A 38 -4.89 3.26 -5.35
CA ILE A 38 -3.72 4.12 -5.22
C ILE A 38 -3.12 4.31 -6.61
N ALA A 39 -3.17 5.54 -7.14
CA ALA A 39 -2.50 5.91 -8.37
C ALA A 39 -1.01 6.11 -8.11
N LEU A 40 -0.24 5.04 -8.33
CA LEU A 40 1.23 4.99 -8.22
C LEU A 40 1.91 5.13 -9.59
N SER A 41 1.24 4.66 -10.64
CA SER A 41 1.66 4.67 -12.04
C SER A 41 0.44 4.49 -12.96
N ILE A 42 0.59 4.71 -14.27
CA ILE A 42 -0.52 4.69 -15.25
C ILE A 42 -1.13 3.28 -15.42
N ASP A 43 -0.39 2.23 -15.09
CA ASP A 43 -0.68 0.85 -15.50
C ASP A 43 -1.48 0.03 -14.48
N ASN A 44 -1.34 0.25 -13.17
CA ASN A 44 -2.09 -0.50 -12.15
C ASN A 44 -2.27 0.25 -10.83
N ASN A 45 -3.53 0.56 -10.48
CA ASN A 45 -3.89 1.30 -9.27
C ASN A 45 -4.48 0.44 -8.15
N ASN A 46 -4.52 -0.89 -8.34
CA ASN A 46 -5.21 -1.80 -7.42
C ASN A 46 -4.26 -2.43 -6.39
N LYS A 47 -2.98 -2.63 -6.73
CA LYS A 47 -2.01 -3.28 -5.84
C LYS A 47 -0.58 -2.91 -6.18
N ILE A 48 0.27 -2.92 -5.16
CA ILE A 48 1.73 -2.84 -5.29
C ILE A 48 2.25 -4.27 -5.42
N ASN A 49 2.88 -4.60 -6.55
CA ASN A 49 3.43 -5.94 -6.82
C ASN A 49 4.97 -5.95 -6.93
N TRP A 50 5.64 -4.82 -6.72
CA TRP A 50 7.10 -4.72 -6.74
C TRP A 50 7.68 -4.56 -5.34
N ALA A 51 8.94 -4.97 -5.18
CA ALA A 51 9.67 -4.78 -3.93
C ALA A 51 10.07 -3.31 -3.72
N LEU A 52 9.43 -2.65 -2.75
CA LEU A 52 9.90 -1.36 -2.23
C LEU A 52 11.23 -1.57 -1.48
N LYS A 53 12.18 -0.67 -1.69
CA LYS A 53 13.53 -0.73 -1.06
C LYS A 53 13.73 0.32 0.02
N ASP A 54 12.95 1.39 -0.01
CA ASP A 54 13.06 2.52 0.92
C ASP A 54 11.92 2.50 1.94
N LYS A 55 12.27 2.58 3.23
CA LYS A 55 11.32 2.62 4.35
C LYS A 55 10.50 3.89 4.32
N GLN A 56 11.10 5.02 3.93
CA GLN A 56 10.41 6.30 3.89
C GLN A 56 9.36 6.31 2.78
N GLU A 57 9.66 5.74 1.61
CA GLU A 57 8.67 5.62 0.53
C GLU A 57 7.45 4.79 0.97
N LEU A 58 7.65 3.72 1.74
CA LEU A 58 6.54 2.94 2.28
C LEU A 58 5.67 3.77 3.23
N ILE A 59 6.29 4.52 4.15
CA ILE A 59 5.57 5.39 5.10
C ILE A 59 4.79 6.47 4.35
N ASP A 60 5.43 7.14 3.38
CA ASP A 60 4.82 8.21 2.57
C ASP A 60 3.55 7.70 1.86
N ILE A 61 3.61 6.50 1.26
CA ILE A 61 2.47 5.89 0.58
C ILE A 61 1.33 5.63 1.58
N ILE A 62 1.63 4.98 2.70
CA ILE A 62 0.64 4.62 3.72
C ILE A 62 -0.04 5.88 4.29
N GLU A 63 0.74 6.93 4.58
CA GLU A 63 0.22 8.20 5.07
C GLU A 63 -0.68 8.89 4.05
N THR A 64 -0.28 8.88 2.76
CA THR A 64 -1.08 9.45 1.68
C THR A 64 -2.44 8.75 1.58
N VAL A 65 -2.44 7.41 1.67
CA VAL A 65 -3.67 6.59 1.68
C VAL A 65 -4.53 6.98 2.88
N TYR A 66 -3.98 6.99 4.09
CA TYR A 66 -4.72 7.33 5.29
C TYR A 66 -5.38 8.72 5.19
N ARG A 67 -4.64 9.73 4.73
CA ARG A 67 -5.15 11.09 4.51
C ARG A 67 -6.23 11.14 3.42
N GLY A 68 -6.09 10.37 2.35
CA GLY A 68 -7.06 10.29 1.25
C GLY A 68 -8.39 9.66 1.69
N VAL A 69 -8.30 8.56 2.44
CA VAL A 69 -9.46 7.83 2.99
C VAL A 69 -10.20 8.67 4.02
N LYS A 70 -9.48 9.37 4.90
CA LYS A 70 -10.08 10.28 5.88
C LYS A 70 -10.88 11.41 5.23
N LYS A 71 -10.55 11.77 3.98
CA LYS A 71 -11.30 12.73 3.15
C LYS A 71 -12.44 12.10 2.34
N GLY A 72 -12.70 10.80 2.48
CA GLY A 72 -13.73 10.07 1.76
C GLY A 72 -13.39 9.76 0.30
N ARG A 73 -12.12 9.82 -0.10
CA ARG A 73 -11.70 9.52 -1.48
C ARG A 73 -11.47 8.02 -1.66
N GLY A 74 -12.06 7.42 -2.69
CA GLY A 74 -11.81 6.03 -3.09
C GLY A 74 -10.55 5.84 -3.94
N LEU A 75 -10.04 6.93 -4.53
CA LEU A 75 -8.80 6.97 -5.30
C LEU A 75 -7.86 8.00 -4.68
N VAL A 76 -6.63 7.56 -4.38
CA VAL A 76 -5.58 8.37 -3.79
C VAL A 76 -4.42 8.47 -4.78
N ILE A 77 -3.91 9.67 -5.01
CA ILE A 77 -2.77 9.90 -5.92
C ILE A 77 -1.53 10.08 -5.06
N THR A 78 -0.46 9.33 -5.36
CA THR A 78 0.80 9.50 -4.64
C THR A 78 1.57 10.73 -5.11
N PRO A 79 2.29 11.40 -4.20
CA PRO A 79 3.09 12.58 -4.56
C PRO A 79 4.32 12.23 -5.40
N LYS A 80 4.78 10.97 -5.35
CA LYS A 80 5.85 10.44 -6.18
C LYS A 80 5.26 9.60 -7.33
N ASP A 81 5.80 9.79 -8.53
CA ASP A 81 5.50 8.95 -9.68
C ASP A 81 6.44 7.74 -9.68
N TYR A 82 5.86 6.54 -9.62
CA TYR A 82 6.60 5.27 -9.63
C TYR A 82 6.70 4.67 -11.04
N SER A 83 6.14 5.34 -12.06
CA SER A 83 6.04 4.87 -13.45
C SER A 83 7.36 4.53 -14.13
N THR A 84 8.50 5.06 -13.66
CA THR A 84 9.82 4.87 -14.28
C THR A 84 10.79 4.04 -13.42
N LYS A 85 10.51 3.88 -12.13
CA LYS A 85 11.48 3.36 -11.15
C LYS A 85 11.42 1.82 -11.00
N TYR A 86 10.30 1.21 -11.40
CA TYR A 86 10.03 -0.21 -11.19
C TYR A 86 9.43 -0.94 -12.41
N ARG A 87 9.56 -0.38 -13.63
CA ARG A 87 9.21 -1.10 -14.87
C ARG A 87 10.16 -2.29 -15.05
N TYR A 88 9.69 -3.48 -14.71
CA TYR A 88 10.27 -4.76 -15.12
C TYR A 88 9.16 -5.66 -15.63
#